data_AF-R7BBT5-F1
#
_entry.id   AF-R7BBT5-F1
#
_cell.length_a   1.000
_cell.length_b   1.000
_cell.length_c   1.000
_cell.angle_alpha   90.00
_cell.angle_beta   90.00
_cell.angle_gamma   90.00
#
_symmetry.space_group_name_H-M   'P 1'
#
loop_
_entity.id
_entity.type
_entity.pdbx_description
1 polymer ?
#
loop_
_entity_poly.entity_id
_entity_poly.type
_entity_poly.pdbx_seq_one_letter_code
_entity_poly.pdbx_strand_id
1 'polypeptide(L)'
;MRRIISVILSLIAAVTFTFSTFSFAYAGGDKPKATYITGTSSVDGGFKVKYKTYDSVDGYQIRYSTKHDFENDKRVKVKDNSKGSKTVKGLKAKTTYFVKVRTYKYDGDKIIYSSWCDSEPISVEKATSKKKSTKKKSSSAKYYWVDDSKVYHTSKNCRTLKRSTSVSSGKKAPSGRRACKVCG
;
A
#
# COMPACT_ATOMS: atom_id res chain seq x y z
N MET A 1 26.15 52.39 2.02
CA MET A 1 25.28 51.36 2.63
C MET A 1 24.61 51.94 3.86
N ARG A 2 23.35 51.58 4.15
CA ARG A 2 22.41 52.17 5.13
C ARG A 2 21.59 53.29 4.53
N ARG A 3 20.32 53.00 4.17
CA ARG A 3 19.11 53.85 4.12
C ARG A 3 17.92 53.17 3.41
N ILE A 4 18.08 51.93 2.91
CA ILE A 4 17.02 51.21 2.16
C ILE A 4 16.41 50.02 2.94
N ILE A 5 16.91 49.70 4.14
CA ILE A 5 16.42 48.55 4.93
C ILE A 5 15.23 48.92 5.86
N SER A 6 14.94 50.21 6.04
CA SER A 6 13.97 50.65 7.07
C SER A 6 12.53 50.85 6.60
N VAL A 7 12.22 50.64 5.31
CA VAL A 7 10.88 50.94 4.75
C VAL A 7 10.05 49.67 4.49
N ILE A 8 10.66 48.49 4.52
CA ILE A 8 9.96 47.21 4.26
C ILE A 8 9.39 46.61 5.58
N LEU A 9 9.86 47.07 6.75
CA LEU A 9 9.37 46.59 8.04
C LEU A 9 8.09 47.29 8.52
N SER A 10 7.69 48.41 7.91
CA SER A 10 6.49 49.18 8.31
C SER A 10 5.22 48.83 7.52
N LEU A 11 5.29 47.93 6.54
CA LEU A 11 4.12 47.51 5.74
C LEU A 11 3.46 46.20 6.21
N ILE A 12 3.99 45.56 7.27
CA ILE A 12 3.36 44.38 7.89
C ILE A 12 2.40 44.79 9.04
N ALA A 13 2.47 46.05 9.49
CA ALA A 13 1.64 46.58 10.58
C ALA A 13 0.27 47.14 10.13
N ALA A 14 -0.26 46.73 8.98
CA ALA A 14 -1.57 47.16 8.47
C ALA A 14 -2.43 46.02 7.89
N VAL A 15 -2.17 44.76 8.27
CA VAL A 15 -3.09 43.62 8.02
C VAL A 15 -3.38 42.90 9.35
N THR A 16 -3.86 43.66 10.34
CA THR A 16 -4.29 43.12 11.64
C THR A 16 -5.67 43.63 12.05
N PHE A 17 -6.57 43.78 11.08
CA PHE A 17 -7.97 44.18 11.25
C PHE A 17 -8.69 43.68 9.99
N THR A 18 -9.45 42.60 9.92
CA THR A 18 -10.27 41.87 10.89
C THR A 18 -10.29 40.39 10.48
N PHE A 19 -9.44 39.54 11.04
CA PHE A 19 -9.86 38.16 11.20
C PHE A 19 -10.73 38.15 12.46
N SER A 20 -11.99 38.53 12.24
CA SER A 20 -13.11 38.17 13.10
C SER A 20 -12.84 36.75 13.58
N THR A 21 -12.54 36.62 14.87
CA THR A 21 -12.55 35.33 15.54
C THR A 21 -14.01 34.91 15.57
N PHE A 22 -14.46 34.31 14.47
CA PHE A 22 -15.63 33.46 14.45
C PHE A 22 -15.30 32.29 15.37
N SER A 23 -15.55 32.51 16.66
CA SER A 23 -15.73 31.44 17.62
C SER A 23 -17.00 30.72 17.22
N PHE A 24 -16.87 29.77 16.29
CA PHE A 24 -17.87 28.73 16.13
C PHE A 24 -17.88 27.97 17.46
N ALA A 25 -18.88 28.25 18.28
CA ALA A 25 -19.25 27.40 19.39
C ALA A 25 -19.66 26.05 18.79
N TYR A 26 -18.69 25.15 18.61
CA TYR A 26 -18.93 23.85 18.01
C TYR A 26 -19.43 22.90 19.10
N ALA A 27 -20.71 22.56 19.01
CA ALA A 27 -21.30 21.44 19.73
C ALA A 27 -20.38 20.22 19.57
N GLY A 28 -20.04 19.56 20.69
CA GLY A 28 -19.00 18.53 20.74
C GLY A 28 -19.05 17.59 19.55
N GLY A 29 -18.01 17.63 18.71
CA GLY A 29 -17.98 16.91 17.45
C GLY A 29 -18.20 15.41 17.64
N ASP A 30 -19.17 14.86 16.91
CA ASP A 30 -19.45 13.43 16.90
C ASP A 30 -18.18 12.63 16.63
N LYS A 31 -17.96 11.57 17.44
CA LYS A 31 -16.78 10.71 17.28
C LYS A 31 -16.76 10.15 15.85
N PRO A 32 -15.63 10.21 15.14
CA PRO A 32 -15.55 9.67 13.80
C PRO A 32 -15.78 8.17 13.80
N LYS A 33 -16.34 7.65 12.70
CA LYS A 33 -16.58 6.23 12.52
C LYS A 33 -15.27 5.43 12.67
N ALA A 34 -15.30 4.39 13.51
CA ALA A 34 -14.16 3.50 13.67
C ALA A 34 -13.90 2.71 12.37
N THR A 35 -12.62 2.52 12.05
CA THR A 35 -12.19 1.63 10.96
C THR A 35 -11.91 0.23 11.50
N TYR A 36 -11.59 -0.70 10.60
CA TYR A 36 -11.14 -2.05 10.91
C TYR A 36 -10.04 -2.47 9.94
N ILE A 37 -9.19 -3.39 10.37
CA ILE A 37 -8.10 -3.93 9.57
C ILE A 37 -8.70 -4.88 8.53
N THR A 38 -8.30 -4.71 7.27
CA THR A 38 -8.73 -5.56 6.16
C THR A 38 -7.64 -6.54 5.73
N GLY A 39 -6.42 -6.37 6.25
CA GLY A 39 -5.36 -7.35 6.09
C GLY A 39 -4.01 -6.84 6.58
N THR A 40 -3.17 -7.78 7.00
CA THR A 40 -1.78 -7.54 7.39
C THR A 40 -0.85 -8.39 6.52
N SER A 41 0.35 -7.89 6.27
CA SER A 41 1.37 -8.66 5.57
C SER A 41 2.76 -8.27 6.07
N SER A 42 3.60 -9.26 6.29
CA SER A 42 5.01 -9.05 6.63
C SER A 42 5.75 -8.38 5.47
N VAL A 43 6.68 -7.48 5.81
CA VAL A 43 7.68 -6.95 4.88
C VAL A 43 9.05 -7.04 5.54
N ASP A 44 10.10 -6.87 4.76
CA ASP A 44 11.44 -6.85 5.31
C ASP A 44 11.59 -5.78 6.42
N GLY A 45 11.92 -6.25 7.63
CA GLY A 45 12.11 -5.42 8.81
C GLY A 45 10.87 -4.63 9.21
N GLY A 46 9.66 -5.14 8.88
CA GLY A 46 8.43 -4.39 9.11
C GLY A 46 7.15 -5.14 8.81
N PHE A 47 6.04 -4.41 8.82
CA PHE A 47 4.75 -4.90 8.34
C PHE A 47 4.04 -3.85 7.48
N LYS A 48 3.13 -4.32 6.63
CA LYS A 48 2.12 -3.51 5.97
C LYS A 48 0.76 -3.85 6.57
N VAL A 49 0.02 -2.82 6.96
CA VAL A 49 -1.37 -2.92 7.42
C VAL A 49 -2.27 -2.26 6.39
N LYS A 50 -3.40 -2.91 6.07
CA LYS A 50 -4.49 -2.40 5.25
C LYS A 50 -5.73 -2.25 6.11
N TYR A 51 -6.51 -1.21 5.86
CA TYR A 51 -7.71 -0.90 6.64
C TYR A 51 -8.76 -0.24 5.76
N LYS A 52 -10.01 -0.25 6.20
CA LYS A 52 -11.12 0.39 5.48
C LYS A 52 -10.97 1.91 5.51
N THR A 53 -11.15 2.55 4.37
CA THR A 53 -11.12 4.01 4.25
C THR A 53 -12.50 4.64 4.35
N TYR A 54 -12.53 5.89 4.80
CA TYR A 54 -13.70 6.75 4.83
C TYR A 54 -13.33 8.15 4.34
N ASP A 55 -14.13 8.73 3.46
CA ASP A 55 -13.89 10.08 2.94
C ASP A 55 -14.22 11.17 3.97
N SER A 56 -15.04 10.82 4.97
CA SER A 56 -15.49 11.75 5.99
C SER A 56 -14.47 12.03 7.08
N VAL A 57 -13.30 11.36 7.11
CA VAL A 57 -12.27 11.53 8.15
C VAL A 57 -11.03 12.25 7.60
N ASP A 58 -10.18 12.80 8.47
CA ASP A 58 -8.94 13.49 8.06
C ASP A 58 -7.74 12.54 7.95
N GLY A 59 -7.80 11.40 8.63
CA GLY A 59 -6.76 10.40 8.55
C GLY A 59 -6.89 9.26 9.54
N TYR A 60 -5.79 8.54 9.69
CA TYR A 60 -5.72 7.33 10.50
C TYR A 60 -4.54 7.37 11.46
N GLN A 61 -4.67 6.66 12.57
CA GLN A 61 -3.57 6.37 13.47
C GLN A 61 -3.44 4.87 13.66
N ILE A 62 -2.22 4.39 13.45
CA ILE A 62 -1.84 2.99 13.65
C ILE A 62 -1.09 2.90 14.96
N ARG A 63 -1.52 2.00 15.83
CA ARG A 63 -0.89 1.68 17.11
C ARG A 63 -0.36 0.26 17.04
N TYR A 64 0.87 0.05 17.50
CA TYR A 64 1.46 -1.28 17.52
C TYR A 64 2.39 -1.50 18.71
N SER A 65 2.43 -2.73 19.21
CA SER A 65 3.34 -3.16 20.29
C SER A 65 3.67 -4.64 20.12
N THR A 66 4.72 -5.12 20.77
CA THR A 66 4.99 -6.55 20.91
C THR A 66 4.17 -7.18 22.03
N LYS A 67 3.59 -6.38 22.93
CA LYS A 67 2.72 -6.83 24.01
C LYS A 67 1.25 -6.64 23.63
N HIS A 68 0.40 -7.58 24.04
CA HIS A 68 -1.03 -7.59 23.70
C HIS A 68 -1.83 -6.48 24.41
N ASP A 69 -1.37 -6.05 25.59
CA ASP A 69 -1.91 -4.91 26.35
C ASP A 69 -1.53 -3.55 25.76
N PHE A 70 -0.68 -3.53 24.72
CA PHE A 70 -0.13 -2.32 24.12
C PHE A 70 0.64 -1.43 25.10
N GLU A 71 1.30 -2.02 26.10
CA GLU A 71 2.28 -1.29 26.89
C GLU A 71 3.47 -0.88 26.01
N ASN A 72 4.02 0.33 26.23
CA ASN A 72 5.10 0.91 25.43
C ASN A 72 4.84 0.92 23.92
N ASP A 73 3.59 1.19 23.54
CA ASP A 73 3.18 1.19 22.15
C ASP A 73 3.83 2.29 21.32
N LYS A 74 3.97 2.01 20.03
CA LYS A 74 4.36 3.00 19.03
C LYS A 74 3.16 3.39 18.19
N ARG A 75 3.12 4.66 17.78
CA ARG A 75 2.02 5.25 17.02
C ARG A 75 2.51 5.88 15.74
N VAL A 76 1.82 5.64 14.64
CA VAL A 76 2.08 6.27 13.33
C VAL A 76 0.82 6.97 12.87
N LYS A 77 0.92 8.27 12.59
CA LYS A 77 -0.18 9.03 11.97
C LYS A 77 -0.09 8.94 10.44
N VAL A 78 -1.25 8.83 9.81
CA VAL A 78 -1.44 8.88 8.35
C VAL A 78 -2.32 10.08 8.07
N LYS A 79 -1.71 11.17 7.59
CA LYS A 79 -2.38 12.44 7.27
C LYS A 79 -2.96 12.45 5.86
N ASP A 80 -3.68 11.38 5.53
CA ASP A 80 -4.30 11.19 4.21
C ASP A 80 -5.43 10.16 4.36
N ASN A 81 -6.66 10.62 4.10
CA ASN A 81 -7.87 9.82 4.26
C ASN A 81 -8.07 8.79 3.13
N SER A 82 -7.44 8.99 1.98
CA SER A 82 -7.49 8.10 0.81
C SER A 82 -6.56 6.90 0.93
N LYS A 83 -5.56 6.95 1.83
CA LYS A 83 -4.57 5.87 2.00
C LYS A 83 -5.13 4.75 2.87
N GLY A 84 -5.66 3.72 2.21
CA GLY A 84 -6.11 2.46 2.85
C GLY A 84 -5.00 1.49 3.25
N SER A 85 -3.73 1.90 3.23
CA SER A 85 -2.63 1.08 3.74
C SER A 85 -1.43 1.88 4.19
N LYS A 86 -0.67 1.32 5.13
CA LYS A 86 0.61 1.88 5.59
C LYS A 86 1.62 0.78 5.79
N THR A 87 2.86 1.05 5.44
CA THR A 87 3.99 0.19 5.76
C THR A 87 4.82 0.83 6.87
N VAL A 88 5.05 0.05 7.93
CA VAL A 88 5.90 0.39 9.07
C VAL A 88 7.16 -0.45 8.96
N LYS A 89 8.34 0.19 9.01
CA LYS A 89 9.66 -0.46 8.90
C LYS A 89 10.50 -0.17 10.14
N GLY A 90 11.69 -0.77 10.23
CA GLY A 90 12.61 -0.60 11.35
C GLY A 90 12.18 -1.40 12.59
N LEU A 91 11.49 -2.52 12.37
CA LEU A 91 11.02 -3.43 13.40
C LEU A 91 11.95 -4.62 13.54
N LYS A 92 11.93 -5.23 14.73
CA LYS A 92 12.71 -6.43 15.01
C LYS A 92 12.15 -7.59 14.19
N ALA A 93 13.01 -8.25 13.43
CA ALA A 93 12.67 -9.45 12.69
C ALA A 93 12.32 -10.61 13.64
N LYS A 94 11.57 -11.60 13.13
CA LYS A 94 11.10 -12.79 13.86
C LYS A 94 10.35 -12.45 15.15
N THR A 95 9.69 -11.28 15.18
CA THR A 95 8.96 -10.78 16.34
C THR A 95 7.50 -10.55 15.95
N THR A 96 6.58 -10.99 16.80
CA THR A 96 5.15 -10.73 16.63
C THR A 96 4.80 -9.36 17.18
N TYR A 97 4.06 -8.60 16.38
CA TYR A 97 3.49 -7.32 16.77
C TYR A 97 1.97 -7.40 16.72
N PHE A 98 1.31 -6.79 17.70
CA PHE A 98 -0.12 -6.56 17.70
C PHE A 98 -0.39 -5.17 17.16
N VAL A 99 -1.31 -5.04 16.21
CA VAL A 99 -1.59 -3.79 15.50
C VAL A 99 -3.07 -3.43 15.65
N LYS A 100 -3.34 -2.17 15.93
CA LYS A 100 -4.68 -1.55 15.94
C LYS A 100 -4.67 -0.30 15.07
N VAL A 101 -5.82 0.04 14.51
CA VAL A 101 -6.03 1.25 13.72
C VAL A 101 -7.25 1.99 14.23
N ARG A 102 -7.20 3.32 14.23
CA ARG A 102 -8.34 4.20 14.49
C ARG A 102 -8.36 5.35 13.50
N THR A 103 -9.53 5.94 13.29
CA THR A 103 -9.68 7.17 12.51
C THR A 103 -9.49 8.39 13.40
N TYR A 104 -9.20 9.54 12.78
CA TYR A 104 -9.24 10.82 13.46
C TYR A 104 -9.78 11.92 12.56
N LYS A 105 -10.30 12.96 13.20
CA LYS A 105 -10.69 14.22 12.57
C LYS A 105 -10.13 15.41 13.32
N TYR A 106 -9.98 16.53 12.63
CA TYR A 106 -9.77 17.83 13.24
C TYR A 106 -11.11 18.48 13.52
N ASP A 107 -11.23 19.01 14.73
CA ASP A 107 -12.31 19.89 15.17
C ASP A 107 -11.63 21.18 15.67
N GLY A 108 -11.42 22.10 14.73
CA GLY A 108 -10.47 23.20 14.89
C GLY A 108 -9.06 22.67 15.16
N ASP A 109 -8.46 23.10 16.28
CA ASP A 109 -7.12 22.68 16.71
C ASP A 109 -7.10 21.33 17.44
N LYS A 110 -8.28 20.78 17.77
CA LYS A 110 -8.40 19.52 18.53
C LYS A 110 -8.48 18.35 17.57
N ILE A 111 -7.90 17.22 17.98
CA ILE A 111 -8.02 15.95 17.25
C ILE A 111 -9.00 15.04 17.96
N ILE A 112 -10.11 14.73 17.31
CA ILE A 112 -11.11 13.77 17.79
C ILE A 112 -10.79 12.41 17.20
N TYR A 113 -10.71 11.39 18.06
CA TYR A 113 -10.38 10.02 17.67
C TYR A 113 -11.59 9.10 17.78
N SER A 114 -11.67 8.11 16.87
CA SER A 114 -12.58 6.98 17.04
C SER A 114 -12.09 6.01 18.10
N SER A 115 -12.94 5.06 18.45
CA SER A 115 -12.51 3.81 19.10
C SER A 115 -11.46 3.09 18.24
N TRP A 116 -10.58 2.34 18.91
CA TRP A 116 -9.67 1.42 18.24
C TRP A 116 -10.44 0.25 17.64
N CYS A 117 -9.98 -0.24 16.50
CA CYS A 117 -10.40 -1.56 16.01
C CYS A 117 -9.80 -2.68 16.88
N ASP A 118 -10.29 -3.90 16.63
CA ASP A 118 -9.69 -5.11 17.17
C ASP A 118 -8.24 -5.25 16.75
N SER A 119 -7.44 -5.85 17.64
CA SER A 119 -6.02 -6.07 17.37
C SER A 119 -5.82 -7.25 16.45
N GLU A 120 -4.95 -7.05 15.46
CA GLU A 120 -4.47 -8.12 14.59
C GLU A 120 -3.00 -8.43 14.90
N PRO A 121 -2.64 -9.71 15.14
CA PRO A 121 -1.25 -10.12 15.27
C PRO A 121 -0.58 -10.17 13.89
N ILE A 122 0.69 -9.77 13.82
CA ILE A 122 1.51 -9.90 12.62
C ILE A 122 2.96 -10.23 12.99
N SER A 123 3.45 -11.36 12.47
CA SER A 123 4.84 -11.77 12.62
C SER A 123 5.70 -11.07 11.57
N VAL A 124 6.66 -10.26 12.02
CA VAL A 124 7.62 -9.59 11.13
C VAL A 124 8.70 -10.60 10.73
N GLU A 125 8.90 -10.80 9.44
CA GLU A 125 9.94 -11.67 8.93
C GLU A 125 11.27 -10.93 8.81
N LYS A 126 12.38 -11.67 8.89
CA LYS A 126 13.69 -11.13 8.52
C LYS A 126 13.71 -10.94 7.00
N ALA A 127 14.50 -9.99 6.48
CA ALA A 127 15.10 -10.13 5.16
C ALA A 127 15.88 -11.44 5.12
N THR A 128 15.17 -12.54 4.90
CA THR A 128 15.76 -13.65 4.20
C THR A 128 15.83 -13.17 2.77
N SER A 129 17.01 -13.27 2.17
CA SER A 129 17.22 -13.14 0.74
C SER A 129 16.42 -14.23 0.02
N LYS A 130 15.09 -14.13 0.02
CA LYS A 130 14.19 -15.02 -0.68
C LYS A 130 13.56 -14.21 -1.78
N LYS A 131 14.08 -14.49 -2.98
CA LYS A 131 13.41 -14.43 -4.28
C LYS A 131 12.21 -13.49 -4.27
N LYS A 132 12.41 -12.33 -4.89
CA LYS A 132 11.37 -11.53 -5.52
C LYS A 132 10.35 -12.49 -6.13
N SER A 133 9.27 -12.78 -5.41
CA SER A 133 8.02 -13.27 -5.96
C SER A 133 7.40 -12.06 -6.65
N THR A 134 8.11 -11.57 -7.68
CA THR A 134 7.43 -10.98 -8.82
C THR A 134 6.46 -12.06 -9.24
N LYS A 135 5.19 -11.81 -8.92
CA LYS A 135 4.03 -12.31 -9.61
C LYS A 135 4.26 -12.00 -11.09
N LYS A 136 5.11 -12.81 -11.74
CA LYS A 136 5.26 -12.82 -13.19
C LYS A 136 3.89 -13.27 -13.62
N LYS A 137 3.13 -12.33 -14.16
CA LYS A 137 1.98 -12.64 -15.02
C LYS A 137 2.59 -13.40 -16.20
N SER A 138 2.94 -14.68 -16.01
CA SER A 138 3.30 -15.55 -17.11
C SER A 138 1.97 -15.94 -17.73
N SER A 139 1.52 -15.14 -18.68
CA SER A 139 0.72 -15.66 -19.78
C SER A 139 1.59 -16.64 -20.57
N SER A 140 1.99 -17.75 -19.94
CA SER A 140 2.78 -18.78 -20.61
C SER A 140 1.90 -19.34 -21.71
N ALA A 141 2.24 -19.04 -22.95
CA ALA A 141 1.66 -19.73 -24.08
C ALA A 141 1.81 -21.24 -23.84
N LYS A 142 0.70 -21.96 -24.00
CA LYS A 142 0.65 -23.42 -23.83
C LYS A 142 1.00 -24.12 -25.14
N TYR A 143 0.85 -23.42 -26.27
CA TYR A 143 1.07 -23.94 -27.60
C TYR A 143 1.94 -22.98 -28.42
N TYR A 144 2.78 -23.55 -29.27
CA TYR A 144 3.74 -22.85 -30.13
C TYR A 144 3.71 -23.44 -31.53
N TRP A 145 3.85 -22.63 -32.57
CA TRP A 145 3.85 -23.08 -33.95
C TRP A 145 4.63 -22.10 -34.85
N VAL A 146 5.00 -22.55 -36.04
CA VAL A 146 5.51 -21.69 -37.11
C VAL A 146 4.39 -21.52 -38.12
N ASP A 147 4.09 -20.32 -38.61
CA ASP A 147 2.84 -20.05 -39.34
C ASP A 147 2.63 -20.92 -40.59
N ASP A 148 3.69 -21.41 -41.24
CA ASP A 148 3.63 -22.34 -42.38
C ASP A 148 3.69 -23.84 -42.04
N SER A 149 3.77 -24.19 -40.75
CA SER A 149 3.92 -25.58 -40.31
C SER A 149 2.59 -26.27 -39.99
N LYS A 150 2.41 -27.52 -40.44
CA LYS A 150 1.24 -28.35 -40.07
C LYS A 150 1.27 -28.88 -38.63
N VAL A 151 2.23 -28.44 -37.82
CA VAL A 151 2.55 -29.02 -36.50
C VAL A 151 2.55 -27.93 -35.44
N TYR A 152 1.97 -28.22 -34.27
CA TYR A 152 2.10 -27.39 -33.08
C TYR A 152 2.88 -28.12 -31.99
N HIS A 153 3.47 -27.34 -31.09
CA HIS A 153 4.30 -27.79 -29.98
C HIS A 153 3.72 -27.30 -28.66
N THR A 154 3.83 -28.08 -27.60
CA THR A 154 3.39 -27.71 -26.23
C THR A 154 4.53 -27.09 -25.41
N SER A 155 5.76 -27.15 -25.93
CA SER A 155 6.98 -26.65 -25.28
C SER A 155 7.81 -25.80 -26.24
N LYS A 156 8.14 -24.56 -25.81
CA LYS A 156 9.02 -23.65 -26.56
C LYS A 156 10.42 -24.23 -26.78
N ASN A 157 10.85 -25.14 -25.89
CA ASN A 157 12.19 -25.73 -25.91
C ASN A 157 12.25 -27.06 -26.67
N CYS A 158 11.19 -27.43 -27.39
CA CYS A 158 11.21 -28.64 -28.21
C CYS A 158 12.36 -28.58 -29.23
N ARG A 159 13.15 -29.66 -29.36
CA ARG A 159 14.33 -29.72 -30.23
C ARG A 159 14.03 -29.40 -31.70
N THR A 160 12.81 -29.67 -32.15
CA THR A 160 12.34 -29.40 -33.52
C THR A 160 11.86 -27.96 -33.69
N LEU A 161 11.43 -27.29 -32.61
CA LEU A 161 10.96 -25.90 -32.63
C LEU A 161 12.08 -24.89 -32.35
N LYS A 162 13.02 -25.23 -31.46
CA LYS A 162 14.08 -24.32 -31.00
C LYS A 162 14.99 -23.82 -32.13
N ARG A 163 15.02 -24.54 -33.27
CA ARG A 163 15.78 -24.18 -34.48
C ARG A 163 15.04 -23.19 -35.39
N SER A 164 13.76 -22.93 -35.15
CA SER A 164 12.94 -22.03 -35.96
C SER A 164 13.07 -20.58 -35.48
N THR A 165 13.19 -19.66 -36.42
CA THR A 165 13.34 -18.22 -36.16
C THR A 165 12.01 -17.50 -36.00
N SER A 166 10.92 -18.05 -36.55
CA SER A 166 9.57 -17.45 -36.54
C SER A 166 8.57 -18.31 -35.78
N VAL A 167 8.56 -18.19 -34.44
CA VAL A 167 7.69 -19.00 -33.56
C VAL A 167 6.56 -18.16 -32.99
N SER A 168 5.35 -18.42 -33.47
CA SER A 168 4.08 -17.93 -32.94
C SER A 168 3.66 -18.75 -31.71
N SER A 169 2.90 -18.15 -30.79
CA SER A 169 2.51 -18.82 -29.54
C SER A 169 1.14 -18.37 -29.02
N GLY A 170 0.41 -19.28 -28.38
CA GLY A 170 -0.95 -19.03 -27.90
C GLY A 170 -1.37 -19.90 -26.73
N LYS A 171 -2.54 -19.58 -26.15
CA LYS A 171 -3.13 -20.32 -25.03
C LYS A 171 -3.97 -21.52 -25.47
N LYS A 172 -4.47 -21.52 -26.70
CA LYS A 172 -5.26 -22.60 -27.32
C LYS A 172 -4.45 -23.25 -28.45
N ALA A 173 -4.71 -24.52 -28.73
CA ALA A 173 -4.09 -25.22 -29.85
C ALA A 173 -4.57 -24.61 -31.17
N PRO A 174 -3.66 -24.36 -32.14
CA PRO A 174 -4.07 -23.88 -33.46
C PRO A 174 -4.88 -24.95 -34.19
N SER A 175 -6.00 -24.54 -34.80
CA SER A 175 -6.87 -25.44 -35.58
C SER A 175 -6.17 -25.92 -36.87
N GLY A 176 -6.52 -27.12 -37.34
CA GLY A 176 -5.96 -27.70 -38.58
C GLY A 176 -4.49 -28.14 -38.50
N ARG A 177 -3.89 -28.14 -37.30
CA ARG A 177 -2.50 -28.58 -37.07
C ARG A 177 -2.47 -29.78 -36.14
N ARG A 178 -1.53 -30.70 -36.37
CA ARG A 178 -1.31 -31.86 -35.51
C ARG A 178 -0.31 -31.58 -34.41
N ALA A 179 -0.39 -32.31 -33.29
CA ALA A 179 0.60 -32.23 -32.23
C ALA A 179 1.97 -32.75 -32.70
N CYS A 180 3.06 -32.12 -32.23
CA CYS A 180 4.40 -32.60 -32.47
C CYS A 180 4.66 -33.87 -31.67
N LYS A 181 5.01 -34.99 -32.32
CA LYS A 181 5.31 -36.27 -31.65
C LYS A 181 6.39 -36.23 -30.55
N VAL A 182 7.21 -35.18 -30.50
CA VAL A 182 8.33 -35.04 -29.54
C VAL A 182 7.89 -34.33 -28.26
N CYS A 183 6.89 -33.44 -28.32
CA CYS A 183 6.47 -32.68 -27.14
C CYS A 183 4.95 -32.68 -26.89
N GLY A 184 4.14 -32.98 -27.89
CA GLY A 184 2.69 -32.99 -27.81
C GLY A 184 2.11 -34.38 -27.84
#